data_AF-A0AA35SG87-F1
#
_entry.id   AF-A0AA35SG87-F1
#
_cell.length_a   1.000
_cell.length_b   1.000
_cell.length_c   1.000
_cell.angle_alpha   90.00
_cell.angle_beta   90.00
_cell.angle_gamma   90.00
#
_symmetry.space_group_name_H-M   'P 1'
#
loop_
_entity.id
_entity.type
_entity.pdbx_description
1 polymer ?
#
loop_
_entity_poly.entity_id
_entity_poly.type
_entity_poly.pdbx_seq_one_letter_code
_entity_poly.pdbx_strand_id
1 'polypeptide(L)'
;MAMSAEARALRRSNAVFKGGVDPENLVTVLYGNFLLTPDEREKVTHKTLTAGQQLEEMFTALERRVAVDPHVLQKLLDALNTEPALVPVANQIQEITTKRKQKVLQTEDQQPVS
;
A
#
# COMPACT_ATOMS: atom_id res chain seq x y z
N MET A 1 12.56 0.63 16.86
CA MET A 1 12.95 0.70 15.43
C MET A 1 12.18 1.83 14.78
N ALA A 2 12.85 2.75 14.07
CA ALA A 2 12.15 3.79 13.33
C ALA A 2 11.48 3.18 12.08
N MET A 3 10.18 3.43 11.86
CA MET A 3 9.52 3.02 10.60
C MET A 3 10.22 3.68 9.39
N SER A 4 10.30 2.97 8.27
CA SER A 4 10.75 3.51 6.98
C SER A 4 9.79 4.59 6.46
N ALA A 5 10.23 5.43 5.53
CA ALA A 5 9.36 6.46 4.94
C ALA A 5 8.22 5.83 4.12
N GLU A 6 8.54 4.70 3.49
CA GLU A 6 7.70 3.83 2.67
C GLU A 6 6.64 3.17 3.54
N ALA A 7 6.99 2.60 4.69
CA ALA A 7 6.03 2.00 5.60
C ALA A 7 5.04 3.05 6.14
N ARG A 8 5.52 4.26 6.48
CA ARG A 8 4.63 5.37 6.85
C ARG A 8 3.73 5.82 5.70
N ALA A 9 4.21 5.76 4.46
CA ALA A 9 3.43 6.14 3.30
C ALA A 9 2.34 5.12 3.00
N LEU A 10 2.69 3.82 3.02
CA LEU A 10 1.74 2.73 2.93
C LEU A 10 0.70 2.83 4.04
N ARG A 11 1.11 3.07 5.30
CA ARG A 11 0.18 3.26 6.43
C ARG A 11 -0.90 4.32 6.15
N ARG A 12 -0.52 5.44 5.50
CA ARG A 12 -1.44 6.52 5.14
C ARG A 12 -2.43 6.12 4.03
N SER A 13 -2.10 5.12 3.21
CA SER A 13 -2.99 4.60 2.19
C SER A 13 -3.91 3.48 2.68
N ASN A 14 -3.97 3.18 3.99
CA ASN A 14 -4.87 2.16 4.53
C ASN A 14 -6.34 2.39 4.12
N ALA A 15 -6.80 3.64 4.19
CA ALA A 15 -8.16 3.99 3.79
C ALA A 15 -8.43 3.70 2.30
N VAL A 16 -7.44 3.92 1.43
CA VAL A 16 -7.52 3.60 -0.01
C VAL A 16 -7.62 2.09 -0.21
N PHE A 17 -6.79 1.33 0.52
CA PHE A 17 -6.77 -0.12 0.47
C PHE A 17 -8.11 -0.75 0.89
N LYS A 18 -8.80 -0.13 1.85
CA LYS A 18 -10.10 -0.58 2.38
C LYS A 18 -11.32 -0.08 1.59
N GLY A 19 -11.17 0.98 0.78
CA GLY A 19 -12.29 1.78 0.30
C GLY A 19 -12.98 1.30 -0.99
N GLY A 20 -12.43 0.31 -1.70
CA GLY A 20 -12.99 -0.08 -3.00
C GLY A 20 -12.34 -1.30 -3.64
N VAL A 21 -11.82 -2.22 -2.82
CA VAL A 21 -11.09 -3.39 -3.29
C VAL A 21 -11.83 -4.65 -2.89
N ASP A 22 -12.02 -5.54 -3.85
CA ASP A 22 -12.44 -6.91 -3.58
C ASP A 22 -11.29 -7.67 -2.90
N PRO A 23 -11.48 -8.16 -1.66
CA PRO A 23 -10.45 -8.88 -0.93
C PRO A 23 -10.00 -10.16 -1.64
N GLU A 24 -10.88 -10.89 -2.33
CA GLU A 24 -10.51 -12.13 -3.01
C GLU A 24 -9.61 -11.86 -4.22
N ASN A 25 -9.94 -10.81 -4.98
CA ASN A 25 -9.12 -10.37 -6.10
C ASN A 25 -7.74 -9.91 -5.60
N LEU A 26 -7.72 -9.13 -4.53
CA LEU A 26 -6.48 -8.62 -3.93
C LEU A 26 -5.61 -9.73 -3.37
N VAL A 27 -6.17 -10.70 -2.64
CA VAL A 27 -5.42 -11.88 -2.16
C VAL A 27 -4.76 -12.60 -3.33
N THR A 28 -5.48 -12.79 -4.43
CA THR A 28 -4.98 -13.48 -5.62
C THR A 28 -3.78 -12.74 -6.22
N VAL A 29 -3.90 -11.42 -6.41
CA VAL A 29 -2.81 -10.58 -6.94
C VAL A 29 -1.61 -10.57 -6.00
N LEU A 30 -1.81 -10.37 -4.70
CA LEU A 30 -0.72 -10.28 -3.73
C LEU A 30 0.00 -11.63 -3.57
N TYR A 31 -0.73 -12.74 -3.55
CA TYR A 31 -0.13 -14.07 -3.47
C TYR A 31 0.61 -14.44 -4.76
N GLY A 32 0.02 -14.15 -5.92
CA GLY A 32 0.65 -14.40 -7.23
C GLY A 32 1.96 -13.63 -7.44
N ASN A 33 2.13 -12.51 -6.74
CA ASN A 33 3.33 -11.67 -6.77
C ASN A 33 4.27 -11.88 -5.56
N PHE A 34 4.09 -12.95 -4.79
CA PHE A 34 4.91 -13.29 -3.60
C PHE A 34 4.92 -12.23 -2.49
N LEU A 35 3.90 -11.36 -2.46
CA LEU A 35 3.72 -10.32 -1.43
C LEU A 35 3.04 -10.89 -0.17
N LEU A 36 2.36 -12.03 -0.31
CA LEU A 36 1.86 -12.84 0.80
C LEU A 36 2.57 -14.21 0.83
N THR A 37 2.87 -14.70 2.03
CA THR A 37 3.25 -16.11 2.25
C THR A 37 2.03 -17.03 2.17
N PRO A 38 2.24 -18.35 2.04
CA PRO A 38 1.15 -19.33 2.16
C PRO A 38 0.36 -19.20 3.47
N ASP A 39 1.04 -19.03 4.61
CA ASP A 39 0.40 -18.88 5.92
C ASP A 39 -0.41 -17.58 6.01
N GLU A 40 0.11 -16.48 5.49
CA GLU A 40 -0.62 -15.20 5.42
C GLU A 40 -1.85 -15.31 4.52
N ARG A 41 -1.74 -16.00 3.37
CA ARG A 41 -2.86 -16.28 2.48
C ARG A 41 -3.93 -17.12 3.19
N GLU A 42 -3.53 -18.19 3.86
CA GLU A 42 -4.47 -19.04 4.60
C GLU A 42 -5.20 -18.23 5.67
N LYS A 43 -4.48 -17.40 6.41
CA LYS A 43 -5.06 -16.52 7.43
C LYS A 43 -6.12 -15.57 6.86
N VAL A 44 -5.83 -14.92 5.72
CA VAL A 44 -6.77 -13.94 5.12
C VAL A 44 -7.92 -14.60 4.36
N THR A 45 -7.75 -15.82 3.85
CA THR A 45 -8.81 -16.59 3.19
C THR A 45 -9.69 -17.36 4.18
N HIS A 46 -9.43 -17.25 5.47
CA HIS A 46 -10.21 -17.95 6.50
C HIS A 46 -11.67 -17.48 6.51
N LYS A 47 -12.61 -18.43 6.41
CA LYS A 47 -14.07 -18.18 6.22
C LYS A 47 -14.76 -17.34 7.30
N THR A 48 -14.09 -17.11 8.43
CA THR A 48 -14.64 -16.34 9.55
C THR A 48 -14.35 -14.85 9.47
N LEU A 49 -13.46 -14.42 8.56
CA LEU A 49 -13.13 -13.01 8.39
C LEU A 49 -14.13 -12.31 7.47
N THR A 50 -14.60 -11.14 7.89
CA THR A 50 -15.32 -10.21 7.01
C THR A 50 -14.35 -9.61 5.98
N ALA A 51 -14.87 -9.15 4.84
CA ALA A 51 -14.05 -8.50 3.80
C ALA A 51 -13.12 -7.40 4.36
N GLY A 52 -13.63 -6.54 5.25
CA GLY A 52 -12.82 -5.50 5.89
C GLY A 52 -11.70 -6.04 6.78
N GLN A 53 -11.92 -7.17 7.46
CA GLN A 53 -10.88 -7.83 8.26
C GLN A 53 -9.83 -8.50 7.38
N GLN A 54 -10.23 -9.10 6.26
CA GLN A 54 -9.29 -9.66 5.28
C GLN A 54 -8.37 -8.57 4.72
N LEU A 55 -8.94 -7.42 4.33
CA LEU A 55 -8.20 -6.26 3.86
C LEU A 55 -7.23 -5.73 4.92
N GLU A 56 -7.64 -5.66 6.18
CA GLU A 56 -6.77 -5.21 7.29
C GLU A 56 -5.60 -6.16 7.54
N GLU A 57 -5.84 -7.47 7.50
CA GLU A 57 -4.79 -8.48 7.69
C GLU A 57 -3.78 -8.46 6.54
N MET A 58 -4.24 -8.39 5.29
CA MET A 58 -3.35 -8.21 4.12
C MET A 58 -2.53 -6.93 4.23
N PHE A 59 -3.19 -5.82 4.60
CA PHE A 59 -2.52 -4.54 4.76
C PHE A 59 -1.45 -4.57 5.86
N THR A 60 -1.75 -5.22 6.99
CA THR A 60 -0.82 -5.38 8.11
C THR A 60 0.40 -6.21 7.72
N ALA A 61 0.21 -7.28 6.95
CA ALA A 61 1.31 -8.09 6.41
C ALA A 61 2.23 -7.26 5.50
N LEU A 62 1.63 -6.49 4.59
CA LEU A 62 2.35 -5.59 3.68
C LEU A 62 3.11 -4.49 4.46
N GLU A 63 2.47 -3.85 5.44
CA GLU A 63 3.10 -2.79 6.26
C GLU A 63 4.35 -3.32 6.97
N ARG A 64 4.28 -4.51 7.58
CA ARG A 64 5.42 -5.15 8.24
C ARG A 64 6.56 -5.43 7.27
N ARG A 65 6.24 -5.91 6.06
CA ARG A 65 7.24 -6.18 5.03
C ARG A 65 7.90 -4.90 4.52
N VAL A 66 7.13 -3.84 4.24
CA VAL A 66 7.68 -2.54 3.80
C VAL A 66 8.52 -1.88 4.90
N ALA A 67 8.20 -2.14 6.17
CA ALA A 67 9.01 -1.65 7.29
C ALA A 67 10.40 -2.32 7.35
N VAL A 68 10.52 -3.54 6.85
CA VAL A 68 11.79 -4.31 6.80
C VAL A 68 12.52 -4.08 5.47
N ASP A 69 11.79 -4.13 4.35
CA ASP A 69 12.31 -3.92 2.99
C ASP A 69 11.46 -2.88 2.23
N PRO A 70 11.98 -1.65 2.04
CA PRO A 70 11.25 -0.59 1.34
C PRO A 70 10.96 -0.91 -0.14
N HIS A 71 11.70 -1.83 -0.79
CA HIS A 71 11.44 -2.21 -2.18
C HIS A 71 10.12 -2.98 -2.36
N VAL A 72 9.58 -3.54 -1.26
CA VAL A 72 8.26 -4.20 -1.27
C VAL A 72 7.16 -3.23 -1.66
N LEU A 73 7.29 -1.93 -1.36
CA LEU A 73 6.32 -0.92 -1.79
C LEU A 73 6.27 -0.81 -3.31
N GLN A 74 7.42 -0.82 -4.00
CA GLN A 74 7.46 -0.78 -5.45
C GLN A 74 6.87 -2.06 -6.05
N LYS A 75 7.21 -3.23 -5.51
CA LYS A 75 6.63 -4.51 -5.93
C LYS A 75 5.11 -4.55 -5.73
N LEU A 76 4.61 -3.98 -4.64
CA LEU A 76 3.18 -3.85 -4.39
C LEU A 76 2.51 -3.00 -5.48
N LEU A 77 3.09 -1.85 -5.81
CA LEU A 77 2.55 -0.99 -6.87
C LEU A 77 2.56 -1.69 -8.23
N ASP A 78 3.64 -2.38 -8.57
CA ASP A 78 3.75 -3.14 -9.81
C ASP A 78 2.69 -4.26 -9.86
N ALA A 79 2.50 -5.00 -8.77
CA ALA A 79 1.48 -6.05 -8.66
C ALA A 79 0.06 -5.49 -8.82
N LEU A 80 -0.27 -4.38 -8.16
CA LEU A 80 -1.57 -3.73 -8.31
C LEU A 80 -1.80 -3.20 -9.73
N ASN A 81 -0.74 -2.82 -10.46
CA ASN A 81 -0.85 -2.39 -11.85
C ASN A 81 -1.08 -3.54 -12.84
N THR A 82 -0.84 -4.80 -12.44
CA THR A 82 -1.15 -5.97 -13.30
C THR A 82 -2.64 -6.26 -13.40
N GLU A 83 -3.44 -5.75 -12.46
CA GLU A 83 -4.89 -5.96 -12.41
C GLU A 83 -5.63 -4.63 -12.65
N PRO A 84 -6.35 -4.49 -13.79
CA PRO A 84 -7.02 -3.24 -14.15
C PRO A 84 -7.95 -2.68 -13.07
N ALA A 85 -8.62 -3.55 -12.31
CA ALA A 85 -9.49 -3.13 -11.22
C ALA A 85 -8.74 -2.49 -10.03
N LEU A 86 -7.44 -2.78 -9.88
CA LEU A 86 -6.59 -2.33 -8.77
C LEU A 86 -5.66 -1.17 -9.16
N VAL A 87 -5.54 -0.84 -10.45
CA VAL A 87 -4.79 0.33 -10.94
C VAL A 87 -5.18 1.64 -10.22
N PRO A 88 -6.47 1.95 -9.95
CA PRO A 88 -6.83 3.16 -9.22
C PRO A 88 -6.28 3.20 -7.79
N VAL A 89 -6.12 2.03 -7.16
CA VAL A 89 -5.53 1.88 -5.82
C VAL A 89 -4.02 2.12 -5.91
N ALA A 90 -3.34 1.51 -6.90
CA ALA A 90 -1.93 1.72 -7.15
C ALA A 90 -1.60 3.21 -7.35
N ASN A 91 -2.38 3.90 -8.19
CA ASN A 91 -2.23 5.33 -8.46
C ASN A 91 -2.41 6.18 -7.20
N GLN A 92 -3.41 5.89 -6.37
CA GLN A 92 -3.63 6.62 -5.13
C GLN A 92 -2.50 6.39 -4.11
N ILE A 93 -1.99 5.16 -3.98
CA ILE A 93 -0.81 4.87 -3.13
C ILE A 93 0.42 5.62 -3.67
N GLN A 94 0.63 5.60 -4.98
CA GLN A 94 1.70 6.34 -5.65
C GLN A 94 1.58 7.85 -5.43
N GLU A 95 0.38 8.41 -5.47
CA GLU A 95 0.16 9.83 -5.16
C GLU A 95 0.47 10.16 -3.70
N ILE A 96 0.05 9.33 -2.74
CA ILE A 96 0.32 9.54 -1.31
C ILE A 96 1.82 9.48 -1.01
N THR A 97 2.57 8.66 -1.76
CA THR A 97 4.03 8.54 -1.63
C THR A 97 4.76 9.69 -2.35
N THR A 98 4.29 10.13 -3.52
CA THR A 98 4.94 11.16 -4.36
C THR A 98 4.55 12.61 -4.05
N LYS A 99 3.33 12.90 -3.56
CA LYS A 99 2.88 14.27 -3.19
C LYS A 99 3.77 14.94 -2.13
N ARG A 100 4.68 14.21 -1.48
CA ARG A 100 5.75 14.77 -0.64
C ARG A 100 6.97 15.30 -1.39
N LYS A 101 7.27 14.84 -2.60
CA LYS A 101 8.40 15.39 -3.38
C LYS A 101 8.10 16.79 -3.91
N GLN A 102 6.83 17.14 -4.15
CA GLN A 102 6.46 18.47 -4.67
C GLN A 102 6.16 19.52 -3.59
N LYS A 103 5.80 19.12 -2.36
CA LYS A 103 5.47 20.10 -1.30
C LYS A 103 6.70 20.74 -0.63
N VAL A 104 7.91 20.24 -0.90
CA VAL A 104 9.18 20.82 -0.40
C VAL A 104 9.75 21.86 -1.36
N LEU A 105 9.48 21.74 -2.68
CA LEU A 105 9.97 22.67 -3.70
C LEU A 105 9.15 23.96 -3.84
N GLN A 106 8.04 24.11 -3.12
CA GLN A 106 7.20 25.32 -3.19
C GLN A 106 7.43 26.31 -2.05
N THR A 107 8.27 26.00 -1.06
CA THR A 107 8.47 26.87 0.12
C THR A 107 9.72 27.75 0.04
N GLU A 108 10.56 27.61 -0.99
CA GLU A 108 11.80 28.40 -1.13
C GLU A 108 11.69 29.65 -2.03
N ASP A 109 10.53 29.91 -2.68
CA ASP A 109 10.38 31.05 -3.60
C ASP A 109 9.39 32.14 -3.09
N GLN A 110 9.19 32.22 -1.77
CA GLN A 110 8.42 33.31 -1.16
C GLN A 110 9.25 34.05 -0.11
N GLN A 111 10.38 34.62 -0.54
CA GLN A 111 10.92 35.79 0.16
C GLN A 111 10.14 37.04 -0.31
N PRO A 112 9.48 37.79 0.59
CA PRO A 112 8.96 39.09 0.23
C PRO A 112 10.17 40.00 -0.01
N VAL A 113 10.38 40.40 -1.27
CA VAL A 113 11.25 41.54 -1.57
C VAL A 113 10.66 42.77 -0.88
N SER A 114 11.36 43.26 0.15
CA SER A 114 11.16 44.58 0.73
C SER A 114 12.12 45.56 0.09
#